data_AF-A0A2E0L2J5-F1
#
_entry.id   AF-A0A2E0L2J5-F1
#
_cell.length_a   1.000
_cell.length_b   1.000
_cell.length_c   1.000
_cell.angle_alpha   90.00
_cell.angle_beta   90.00
_cell.angle_gamma   90.00
#
_symmetry.space_group_name_H-M   'P 1'
#
loop_
_entity.id
_entity.type
_entity.pdbx_description
1 polymer ?
#
loop_
_entity_poly.entity_id
_entity_poly.type
_entity_poly.pdbx_seq_one_letter_code
_entity_poly.pdbx_strand_id
1 'polypeptide(L)'
;MAADFKSHVLLRDEKGLFGIPFKRLLLAGVGGGMTYTIFNLAVPGWSIPVAVVTALLMVILTGLRGGIPLWSRLIYRLRGSLLLMAANYPRSPMGQLAEMLDMPVELVRLDGARVFAPPTPNMDVDLREWITFAHAQETDGLVFVDSPLKEFSHE
;
A
#
# COMPACT_ATOMS: atom_id res chain seq x y z
N MET A 1 13.73 28.96 1.43
CA MET A 1 12.41 29.22 2.06
C MET A 1 11.53 28.01 1.81
N ALA A 2 11.34 27.16 2.82
CA ALA A 2 10.43 26.02 2.73
C ALA A 2 8.99 26.56 2.80
N ALA A 3 8.18 26.25 1.80
CA ALA A 3 6.75 26.53 1.84
C ALA A 3 6.12 25.63 2.90
N ASP A 4 5.76 26.23 4.04
CA ASP A 4 5.01 25.55 5.09
C ASP A 4 3.56 25.42 4.61
N PHE A 5 3.25 24.29 3.99
CA PHE A 5 1.89 23.95 3.62
C PHE A 5 1.08 23.74 4.89
N LYS A 6 0.42 24.82 5.33
CA LYS A 6 -0.58 24.81 6.38
C LYS A 6 -1.68 23.81 6.02
N SER A 7 -1.55 22.59 6.53
CA SER A 7 -2.52 21.51 6.39
C SER A 7 -3.74 21.79 7.28
N HIS A 8 -4.55 22.77 6.89
CA HIS A 8 -5.82 23.09 7.53
C HIS A 8 -7.02 22.85 6.60
N VAL A 9 -6.89 21.90 5.67
CA VAL A 9 -8.00 21.38 4.87
C VAL A 9 -7.80 19.88 4.62
N LEU A 10 -7.66 19.09 5.69
CA LEU A 10 -8.15 17.71 5.60
C LEU A 10 -9.64 17.84 5.89
N LEU A 11 -10.46 17.60 4.86
CA LEU A 11 -11.92 17.54 4.94
C LEU A 11 -12.33 17.02 6.33
N ARG A 12 -12.98 17.88 7.11
CA ARG A 12 -13.59 17.47 8.36
C ARG A 12 -14.70 16.50 7.99
N ASP A 13 -14.35 15.21 7.97
CA ASP A 13 -15.31 14.14 7.76
C ASP A 13 -16.46 14.39 8.73
N GLU A 14 -17.67 14.51 8.19
CA GLU A 14 -18.86 14.67 9.00
C GLU A 14 -18.87 13.54 10.02
N LYS A 15 -18.86 13.93 11.29
CA LYS A 15 -18.88 12.99 12.41
C LYS A 15 -20.18 12.21 12.31
N GLY A 16 -20.10 10.97 11.87
CA GLY A 16 -21.24 10.07 11.93
C GLY A 16 -21.37 9.47 13.32
N LEU A 17 -22.12 8.39 13.41
CA LEU A 17 -22.42 7.70 14.66
C LEU A 17 -21.22 6.87 15.14
N PHE A 18 -20.98 6.83 16.45
CA PHE A 18 -19.92 6.02 17.09
C PHE A 18 -18.50 6.25 16.53
N GLY A 19 -18.19 7.47 16.06
CA GLY A 19 -16.88 7.80 15.49
C GLY A 19 -16.65 7.28 14.08
N ILE A 20 -17.68 6.70 13.43
CA ILE A 20 -17.63 6.28 12.03
C ILE A 20 -18.03 7.48 11.14
N PRO A 21 -17.24 7.82 10.10
CA PRO A 21 -17.60 8.88 9.14
C PRO A 21 -18.97 8.65 8.49
N PHE A 22 -19.78 9.71 8.35
CA PHE A 22 -21.15 9.61 7.83
C PHE A 22 -21.22 8.93 6.45
N LYS A 23 -20.31 9.25 5.53
CA LYS A 23 -20.21 8.62 4.21
C LYS A 23 -20.15 7.08 4.24
N ARG A 24 -19.50 6.50 5.26
CA ARG A 24 -19.40 5.04 5.43
C ARG A 24 -20.70 4.44 5.94
N LEU A 25 -21.39 5.16 6.83
CA LEU A 25 -22.72 4.76 7.31
C LEU A 25 -23.74 4.86 6.18
N LEU A 26 -23.68 5.91 5.34
CA LEU A 26 -24.51 6.05 4.15
C LEU A 26 -24.27 4.89 3.19
N LEU A 27 -23.00 4.60 2.86
CA LEU A 27 -22.65 3.46 2.01
C LEU A 27 -23.19 2.14 2.57
N ALA A 28 -23.01 1.90 3.87
CA ALA A 28 -23.52 0.70 4.53
C ALA A 28 -25.04 0.61 4.54
N GLY A 29 -25.74 1.73 4.77
CA GLY A 29 -27.20 1.81 4.74
C GLY A 29 -27.77 1.57 3.35
N VAL A 30 -27.21 2.23 2.33
CA VAL A 30 -27.60 2.04 0.92
C VAL A 30 -27.30 0.62 0.47
N GLY A 31 -26.11 0.10 0.78
CA GLY A 31 -25.71 -1.27 0.42
C GLY A 31 -26.57 -2.33 1.11
N GLY A 32 -26.87 -2.15 2.40
CA GLY A 32 -27.79 -3.01 3.14
C GLY A 32 -29.19 -2.97 2.55
N GLY A 33 -29.73 -1.77 2.28
CA GLY A 33 -31.05 -1.59 1.67
C GLY A 33 -31.15 -2.21 0.28
N MET A 34 -30.13 -2.05 -0.58
CA MET A 34 -30.09 -2.67 -1.90
C MET A 34 -30.06 -4.20 -1.80
N THR A 35 -29.28 -4.73 -0.85
CA THR A 35 -29.22 -6.18 -0.59
C THR A 35 -30.57 -6.70 -0.11
N TYR A 36 -31.24 -5.99 0.79
CA TYR A 36 -32.60 -6.31 1.22
C TYR A 36 -33.54 -6.41 0.03
N THR A 37 -33.58 -5.39 -0.84
CA THR A 37 -34.48 -5.36 -2.00
C THR A 37 -34.27 -6.56 -2.92
N ILE A 38 -33.01 -6.94 -3.19
CA ILE A 38 -32.68 -8.07 -4.04
C ILE A 38 -33.08 -9.40 -3.37
N PHE A 39 -32.68 -9.60 -2.12
CA PHE A 39 -32.95 -10.86 -1.41
C PHE A 39 -34.42 -11.02 -1.04
N ASN A 40 -35.16 -9.92 -0.86
CA ASN A 40 -36.59 -9.98 -0.60
C ASN A 40 -37.39 -10.54 -1.79
N LEU A 41 -36.84 -10.47 -3.00
CA LEU A 41 -37.45 -11.09 -4.19
C LEU A 41 -37.17 -12.59 -4.28
N ALA A 42 -35.95 -13.01 -3.93
CA ALA A 42 -35.51 -14.40 -4.09
C ALA A 42 -35.80 -15.27 -2.87
N VAL A 43 -35.50 -14.78 -1.67
CA VAL A 43 -35.61 -15.51 -0.39
C VAL A 43 -36.08 -14.54 0.71
N PRO A 44 -37.38 -14.20 0.76
CA PRO A 44 -37.92 -13.17 1.66
C PRO A 44 -37.61 -13.43 3.15
N GLY A 45 -37.61 -14.70 3.58
CA GLY A 45 -37.34 -15.05 4.98
C GLY A 45 -35.92 -14.73 5.47
N TRP A 46 -34.96 -14.59 4.55
CA TRP A 46 -33.56 -14.30 4.87
C TRP A 46 -33.12 -12.88 4.49
N SER A 47 -33.99 -12.08 3.88
CA SER A 47 -33.65 -10.76 3.34
C SER A 47 -33.14 -9.80 4.42
N ILE A 48 -33.81 -9.77 5.58
CA ILE A 48 -33.43 -8.89 6.70
C ILE A 48 -32.09 -9.29 7.32
N PRO A 49 -31.86 -10.56 7.74
CA PRO A 49 -30.55 -10.98 8.25
C PRO A 49 -29.41 -10.68 7.27
N VAL A 50 -29.59 -11.00 5.99
CA VAL A 50 -28.55 -10.80 4.97
C VAL A 50 -28.27 -9.30 4.78
N ALA A 51 -29.29 -8.45 4.75
CA ALA A 51 -29.12 -7.01 4.63
C ALA A 51 -28.33 -6.41 5.82
N VAL A 52 -28.64 -6.83 7.05
CA VAL A 52 -27.94 -6.38 8.27
C VAL A 52 -26.48 -6.82 8.25
N VAL A 53 -26.22 -8.08 7.91
CA VAL A 53 -24.85 -8.61 7.80
C VAL A 53 -24.06 -7.86 6.74
N THR A 54 -24.67 -7.58 5.58
CA THR A 54 -24.01 -6.83 4.51
C THR A 54 -23.69 -5.39 4.92
N ALA A 55 -24.60 -4.70 5.61
CA ALA A 55 -24.33 -3.36 6.13
C ALA A 55 -23.16 -3.36 7.12
N LEU A 56 -23.12 -4.32 8.05
CA LEU A 56 -22.01 -4.48 9.01
C LEU A 56 -20.68 -4.78 8.30
N LEU A 57 -20.69 -5.70 7.33
CA LEU A 57 -19.51 -6.02 6.54
C LEU A 57 -19.00 -4.81 5.77
N MET A 58 -19.87 -3.99 5.18
CA MET A 58 -19.47 -2.76 4.50
C MET A 58 -18.79 -1.78 5.46
N VAL A 59 -19.33 -1.59 6.67
CA VAL A 59 -18.68 -0.76 7.70
C VAL A 59 -17.30 -1.31 8.03
N ILE A 60 -17.17 -2.61 8.28
CA ILE A 60 -15.90 -3.25 8.66
C ILE A 60 -14.87 -3.16 7.52
N LEU A 61 -15.27 -3.54 6.30
CA LEU A 61 -14.40 -3.64 5.14
C LEU A 61 -13.90 -2.28 4.64
N THR A 62 -14.69 -1.22 4.84
CA THR A 62 -14.30 0.16 4.51
C THR A 62 -13.56 0.87 5.64
N GLY A 63 -13.35 0.19 6.77
CA GLY A 63 -12.55 0.72 7.87
C GLY A 63 -11.11 0.98 7.44
N LEU A 64 -10.68 2.24 7.55
CA LEU A 64 -9.30 2.64 7.29
C LEU A 64 -8.42 2.23 8.48
N ARG A 65 -7.38 1.46 8.23
CA ARG A 65 -6.29 1.20 9.19
C ARG A 65 -4.98 1.63 8.54
N GLY A 66 -4.33 2.66 9.05
CA GLY A 66 -3.12 3.22 8.42
C GLY A 66 -3.36 3.79 7.02
N GLY A 67 -4.51 4.46 6.81
CA GLY A 67 -4.86 5.12 5.54
C GLY A 67 -5.46 4.23 4.45
N ILE A 68 -5.42 2.91 4.60
CA ILE A 68 -5.89 1.94 3.59
C ILE A 68 -7.12 1.17 4.12
N PRO A 69 -8.20 1.01 3.33
CA PRO A 69 -9.38 0.26 3.75
C PRO A 69 -9.11 -1.25 3.81
N LEU A 70 -9.76 -1.94 4.74
CA LEU A 70 -9.56 -3.38 4.98
C LEU A 70 -9.75 -4.23 3.72
N TRP A 71 -10.77 -3.96 2.89
CA TRP A 71 -11.00 -4.73 1.66
C TRP A 71 -9.80 -4.67 0.71
N SER A 72 -9.22 -3.49 0.52
CA SER A 72 -8.07 -3.33 -0.37
C SER A 72 -6.86 -4.08 0.17
N ARG A 73 -6.66 -4.06 1.50
CA ARG A 73 -5.62 -4.85 2.16
C ARG A 73 -5.83 -6.35 1.96
N LEU A 74 -7.06 -6.84 2.04
CA LEU A 74 -7.38 -8.24 1.78
C LEU A 74 -7.06 -8.62 0.34
N ILE A 75 -7.41 -7.77 -0.63
CA ILE A 75 -7.07 -7.99 -2.05
C ILE A 75 -5.57 -7.97 -2.27
N TYR A 76 -4.84 -7.00 -1.72
CA TYR A 76 -3.38 -6.95 -1.86
C TYR A 76 -2.70 -8.17 -1.24
N ARG A 77 -3.18 -8.61 -0.07
CA ARG A 77 -2.67 -9.83 0.57
C ARG A 77 -2.96 -11.06 -0.27
N LEU A 78 -4.18 -11.20 -0.79
CA LEU A 78 -4.59 -12.31 -1.63
C LEU A 78 -3.78 -12.35 -2.94
N ARG A 79 -3.63 -11.19 -3.60
CA ARG A 79 -2.79 -11.03 -4.79
C ARG A 79 -1.33 -11.40 -4.51
N GLY A 80 -0.76 -10.90 -3.41
CA GLY A 80 0.60 -11.26 -3.00
C GLY A 80 0.77 -12.76 -2.76
N SER A 81 -0.19 -13.39 -2.07
CA SER A 81 -0.15 -14.84 -1.85
C SER A 81 -0.29 -15.66 -3.13
N LEU A 82 -1.14 -15.22 -4.07
CA LEU A 82 -1.30 -15.86 -5.38
C LEU A 82 -0.02 -15.76 -6.20
N LEU A 83 0.60 -14.58 -6.26
CA LEU A 83 1.87 -14.40 -6.97
C LEU A 83 3.00 -15.24 -6.38
N LEU A 84 3.10 -15.32 -5.04
CA LEU A 84 4.08 -16.17 -4.35
C LEU A 84 3.84 -17.66 -4.62
N MET A 85 2.59 -18.10 -4.62
CA MET A 85 2.24 -19.49 -4.96
C MET A 85 2.52 -19.80 -6.42
N ALA A 86 2.20 -18.88 -7.34
CA ALA A 86 2.46 -19.04 -8.76
C ALA A 86 3.95 -19.09 -9.08
N ALA A 87 4.77 -18.28 -8.40
CA ALA A 87 6.22 -18.27 -8.55
C ALA A 87 6.86 -19.59 -8.07
N ASN A 88 6.38 -20.16 -6.96
CA ASN A 88 6.93 -21.39 -6.39
C ASN A 88 6.36 -22.67 -7.05
N TYR A 89 5.08 -22.67 -7.39
CA TYR A 89 4.34 -23.82 -7.92
C TYR A 89 3.52 -23.43 -9.16
N PRO A 90 4.17 -23.19 -10.31
CA PRO A 90 3.51 -22.66 -11.51
C PRO A 90 2.45 -23.60 -12.08
N ARG A 91 2.61 -24.93 -11.92
CA ARG A 91 1.62 -25.93 -12.39
C ARG A 91 0.44 -26.14 -11.44
N SER A 92 0.42 -25.49 -10.28
CA SER A 92 -0.68 -25.60 -9.31
C SER A 92 -1.94 -24.88 -9.82
N PRO A 93 -3.15 -25.22 -9.32
CA PRO A 93 -4.37 -24.49 -9.68
C PRO A 93 -4.27 -22.99 -9.34
N MET A 94 -3.51 -22.62 -8.31
CA MET A 94 -3.27 -21.21 -7.97
C MET A 94 -2.32 -20.52 -8.96
N GLY A 95 -1.34 -21.26 -9.52
CA GLY A 95 -0.49 -20.79 -10.61
C GLY A 95 -1.28 -20.56 -11.90
N GLN A 96 -2.17 -21.49 -12.24
CA GLN A 96 -3.08 -21.35 -13.39
C GLN A 96 -4.05 -20.17 -13.21
N LEU A 97 -4.60 -19.97 -12.01
CA LEU A 97 -5.43 -18.80 -11.71
C LEU A 97 -4.66 -17.49 -11.85
N ALA A 98 -3.39 -17.45 -11.43
CA ALA A 98 -2.54 -16.27 -11.61
C ALA A 98 -2.26 -15.99 -13.09
N GLU A 99 -2.07 -17.02 -13.90
CA GLU A 99 -1.91 -16.92 -15.37
C GLU A 99 -3.21 -16.45 -16.05
N MET A 100 -4.37 -17.00 -15.67
CA MET A 100 -5.68 -16.57 -16.19
C MET A 100 -6.01 -15.11 -15.86
N LEU A 101 -5.52 -14.62 -14.71
CA LEU A 101 -5.68 -13.23 -14.27
C LEU A 101 -4.56 -12.31 -14.79
N ASP A 102 -3.71 -12.81 -15.71
CA ASP A 102 -2.57 -12.12 -16.31
C ASP A 102 -1.68 -11.43 -15.27
N MET A 103 -1.41 -12.13 -14.17
CA MET A 103 -0.65 -11.57 -13.07
C MET A 103 0.85 -11.55 -13.39
N PRO A 104 1.57 -10.45 -13.10
CA PRO A 104 3.00 -10.36 -13.39
C PRO A 104 3.82 -11.13 -12.36
N VAL A 105 3.94 -12.44 -12.53
CA VAL A 105 4.68 -13.35 -11.62
C VAL A 105 6.17 -12.98 -11.55
N GLU A 106 6.69 -12.36 -12.60
CA GLU A 106 8.08 -11.86 -12.67
C GLU A 106 8.40 -10.81 -11.61
N LEU A 107 7.42 -9.99 -11.17
CA LEU A 107 7.64 -9.00 -10.10
C LEU A 107 8.03 -9.62 -8.76
N VAL A 108 7.63 -10.87 -8.51
CA VAL A 108 7.94 -11.58 -7.26
C VAL A 108 9.33 -12.23 -7.31
N ARG A 109 9.90 -12.40 -8.49
CA ARG A 109 11.22 -12.99 -8.67
C ARG A 109 12.25 -11.87 -8.66
N LEU A 110 12.83 -11.61 -7.49
CA LEU A 110 14.02 -10.77 -7.40
C LEU A 110 15.16 -11.47 -8.14
N ASP A 111 15.62 -10.90 -9.25
CA ASP A 111 16.78 -11.41 -9.96
C ASP A 111 18.04 -11.09 -9.16
N GLY A 112 18.50 -12.05 -8.36
CA GLY A 112 19.69 -11.91 -7.53
C GLY A 112 20.94 -11.55 -8.33
N ALA A 113 21.02 -11.95 -9.61
CA ALA A 113 22.14 -11.57 -10.47
C ALA A 113 22.13 -10.07 -10.81
N ARG A 114 20.94 -9.43 -10.87
CA ARG A 114 20.81 -7.98 -11.03
C ARG A 114 20.99 -7.22 -9.72
N VAL A 115 20.46 -7.75 -8.61
CA VAL A 115 20.56 -7.09 -7.30
C VAL A 115 21.97 -7.11 -6.75
N PHE A 116 22.70 -8.21 -6.96
CA PHE A 116 24.10 -8.35 -6.58
C PHE A 116 25.05 -8.19 -7.77
N ALA A 117 24.59 -7.61 -8.88
CA ALA A 117 25.49 -7.22 -9.95
C ALA A 117 26.50 -6.22 -9.38
N PRO A 118 27.80 -6.42 -9.58
CA PRO A 118 28.77 -5.39 -9.23
C PRO A 118 28.40 -4.11 -9.97
N PRO A 119 28.44 -2.93 -9.31
CA PRO A 119 28.17 -1.67 -9.97
C PRO A 119 29.06 -1.56 -11.22
N THR A 120 28.44 -1.37 -12.38
CA THR A 120 29.17 -1.19 -13.63
C THR A 120 30.12 0.00 -13.48
N PRO A 121 31.39 -0.11 -13.87
CA PRO A 121 32.42 0.90 -13.61
C PRO A 121 32.20 2.27 -14.27
N ASN A 122 31.13 2.44 -15.07
CA ASN A 122 30.75 3.69 -15.72
C ASN A 122 29.40 4.25 -15.23
N MET A 123 28.94 3.85 -14.05
CA MET A 123 27.77 4.51 -13.46
C MET A 123 28.27 5.80 -12.80
N ASP A 124 28.05 6.94 -13.46
CA ASP A 124 28.36 8.28 -12.96
C ASP A 124 27.38 8.58 -11.83
N VAL A 125 27.66 8.06 -10.64
CA VAL A 125 26.83 8.23 -9.45
C VAL A 125 27.21 9.57 -8.84
N ASP A 126 26.40 10.60 -9.08
CA ASP A 126 26.57 11.88 -8.42
C ASP A 126 26.23 11.75 -6.93
N LEU A 127 27.25 11.51 -6.12
CA LEU A 127 27.14 11.37 -4.66
C LEU A 127 26.57 12.64 -4.01
N ARG A 128 26.57 13.78 -4.70
CA ARG A 128 26.00 15.05 -4.21
C ARG A 128 24.48 15.05 -4.16
N GLU A 129 23.82 14.10 -4.84
CA GLU A 129 22.37 13.91 -4.71
C GLU A 129 21.98 13.41 -3.31
N TRP A 130 22.91 12.80 -2.58
CA TRP A 130 22.69 12.30 -1.24
C TRP A 130 22.97 13.44 -0.26
N ILE A 131 21.96 13.81 0.52
CA ILE A 131 21.98 14.95 1.47
C ILE A 131 23.20 14.93 2.41
N THR A 132 23.79 13.75 2.62
CA THR A 132 24.97 13.53 3.47
C THR A 132 26.30 13.97 2.82
N PHE A 133 26.38 14.10 1.50
CA PHE A 133 27.64 14.26 0.75
C PHE A 133 27.61 15.49 -0.16
N ALA A 134 27.46 16.69 0.41
CA ALA A 134 27.42 17.92 -0.39
C ALA A 134 28.68 18.16 -1.27
N HIS A 135 29.83 17.56 -0.92
CA HIS A 135 31.10 17.73 -1.64
C HIS A 135 31.98 16.46 -1.61
N ALA A 136 31.46 15.28 -1.98
CA ALA A 136 32.31 14.08 -2.06
C ALA A 136 33.13 14.04 -3.37
N GLN A 137 34.44 13.77 -3.26
CA GLN A 137 35.30 13.39 -4.39
C GLN A 137 35.52 11.87 -4.41
N GLU A 138 35.82 11.30 -5.57
CA GLU A 138 35.99 9.84 -5.76
C GLU A 138 37.13 9.24 -4.90
N THR A 139 38.05 10.08 -4.42
CA THR A 139 39.16 9.70 -3.53
C THR A 139 38.81 9.80 -2.03
N ASP A 140 37.62 10.29 -1.67
CA ASP A 140 37.17 10.38 -0.28
C ASP A 140 36.71 9.00 0.21
N GLY A 141 37.69 8.15 0.56
CA GLY A 141 37.42 6.94 1.32
C GLY A 141 36.80 7.25 2.69
N LEU A 142 36.02 6.30 3.22
CA LEU A 142 35.50 6.34 4.59
C LEU A 142 36.67 6.38 5.59
N VAL A 143 36.94 7.55 6.17
CA VAL A 143 37.82 7.70 7.32
C VAL A 143 36.96 7.73 8.57
N PHE A 144 37.12 6.71 9.43
CA PHE A 144 36.53 6.75 10.77
C PHE A 144 37.29 7.78 11.60
N VAL A 145 36.59 8.84 12.01
CA VAL A 145 37.15 9.91 12.83
C VAL A 145 36.62 9.77 14.25
N ASP A 146 37.52 9.76 15.23
CA ASP A 146 37.17 9.61 16.66
C ASP A 146 36.46 10.84 17.26
N SER A 147 36.37 11.95 16.52
CA SER A 147 35.69 13.16 16.98
C SER A 147 35.16 13.99 15.81
N PRO A 148 34.15 14.86 16.04
CA PRO A 148 33.55 15.68 14.99
C PRO A 148 34.58 16.59 14.30
N LEU A 149 34.61 16.58 12.97
CA LEU A 149 35.43 17.50 12.17
C LEU A 149 34.95 18.94 12.40
N LYS A 150 35.88 19.83 12.76
CA LYS A 150 35.61 21.26 12.90
C LYS A 150 35.56 21.89 11.50
N GLU A 151 34.47 22.59 11.18
CA GLU A 151 34.33 23.35 9.94
C GLU A 151 35.44 24.41 9.85
N PHE A 152 36.27 24.32 8.81
CA PHE A 152 37.16 25.41 8.41
C PHE A 152 36.41 26.29 7.41
N SER A 153 35.99 27.48 7.85
CA SER A 153 35.51 28.54 6.97
C SER A 153 36.71 29.14 6.25
N HIS A 154 36.84 28.88 4.95
CA HIS A 154 37.76 29.61 4.08
C HIS A 154 37.15 30.98 3.73
N GLU A 155 37.80 32.05 4.17
CA GLU A 155 37.69 33.39 3.55
C GLU A 155 38.43 33.43 2.21
#